data_AF-A0A5M9HZA4-F1
#
_entry.id   AF-A0A5M9HZA4-F1
#
_cell.length_a   1.000
_cell.length_b   1.000
_cell.length_c   1.000
_cell.angle_alpha   90.00
_cell.angle_beta   90.00
_cell.angle_gamma   90.00
#
_symmetry.space_group_name_H-M   'P 1'
#
loop_
_entity.id
_entity.type
_entity.pdbx_description
1 polymer ?
#
loop_
_entity_poly.entity_id
_entity_poly.type
_entity_poly.pdbx_seq_one_letter_code
_entity_poly.pdbx_strand_id
1 'polypeptide(L)'
;MFGMNMQTEEGRILCKYVPNYRINLVDAGNISDLGMFHTDLQQILGVLKYRQDKKELKDYIYENRDYFAGVDVETYQALRAFLHSENMLKDFAVSGKEARIDMCQALEELYQDGVREGREEGREEGVAMIILNMLKSGMSVSDIKKYTGVGESMIVQVQKSMGTLIHKS
;
A
#
# COMPACT_ATOMS: atom_id res chain seq x y z
N MET A 1 -24.34 4.90 23.86
CA MET A 1 -25.65 5.49 23.50
C MET A 1 -25.44 6.99 23.47
N PHE A 2 -25.79 7.69 22.38
CA PHE A 2 -25.59 9.14 22.28
C PHE A 2 -26.13 9.81 23.55
N GLY A 3 -25.31 10.63 24.22
CA GLY A 3 -25.64 11.32 25.47
C GLY A 3 -26.71 12.41 25.28
N MET A 4 -27.83 12.04 24.66
CA MET A 4 -28.96 12.93 24.41
C MET A 4 -29.81 12.97 25.66
N ASN A 5 -29.99 14.17 26.21
CA ASN A 5 -30.90 14.39 27.30
C ASN A 5 -32.35 14.28 26.78
N MET A 6 -32.98 13.12 27.00
CA MET A 6 -34.34 12.84 26.54
C MET A 6 -35.43 13.67 27.26
N GLN A 7 -35.04 14.48 28.26
CA GLN A 7 -35.97 15.32 29.00
C GLN A 7 -36.21 16.68 28.33
N THR A 8 -35.32 17.13 27.43
CA THR A 8 -35.50 18.39 26.69
C THR A 8 -36.54 18.25 25.59
N GLU A 9 -37.10 19.38 25.16
CA GLU A 9 -38.08 19.41 24.08
C GLU A 9 -37.47 18.93 22.76
N GLU A 10 -36.21 19.29 22.46
CA GLU A 10 -35.53 18.79 21.26
C GLU A 10 -35.33 17.27 21.30
N GLY A 11 -34.94 16.72 22.47
CA GLY A 11 -34.77 15.28 22.66
C GLY A 11 -36.05 14.49 22.41
N ARG A 12 -37.20 15.00 22.88
CA ARG A 12 -38.52 14.38 22.67
C ARG A 12 -38.97 14.44 21.20
N ILE A 13 -38.65 15.53 20.50
CA ILE A 13 -38.93 15.63 19.05
C ILE A 13 -38.07 14.61 18.30
N LEU A 14 -36.78 14.50 18.64
CA LEU A 14 -35.86 13.59 17.98
C LEU A 14 -36.25 12.12 18.14
N CYS A 15 -36.78 11.72 19.30
CA CYS A 15 -37.32 10.37 19.54
C CYS A 15 -38.46 9.97 18.59
N LYS A 16 -39.17 10.94 18.00
CA LYS A 16 -40.21 10.65 17.00
C LYS A 16 -39.62 10.22 15.66
N TYR A 17 -38.37 10.59 15.38
CA TYR A 17 -37.71 10.37 14.11
C TYR A 17 -36.54 9.39 14.20
N VAL A 18 -35.92 9.23 15.38
CA VAL A 18 -34.79 8.33 15.62
C VAL A 18 -35.29 7.06 16.31
N PRO A 19 -35.34 5.92 15.61
CA PRO A 19 -35.79 4.68 16.22
C PRO A 19 -34.76 4.17 17.23
N ASN A 20 -35.25 3.51 18.28
CA ASN A 20 -34.40 2.91 19.31
C ASN A 20 -33.82 1.57 18.83
N TYR A 21 -32.82 1.62 17.95
CA TYR A 21 -32.12 0.43 17.48
C TYR A 21 -31.06 -0.05 18.48
N ARG A 22 -30.97 -1.37 18.65
CA ARG A 22 -29.85 -1.99 19.35
C ARG A 22 -28.58 -1.84 18.49
N ILE A 23 -27.58 -1.15 19.01
CA ILE A 23 -26.27 -1.02 18.38
C ILE A 23 -25.35 -2.10 18.96
N ASN A 24 -24.75 -2.91 18.09
CA ASN A 24 -23.68 -3.81 18.45
C ASN A 24 -22.36 -3.20 17.98
N LEU A 25 -21.39 -3.08 18.88
CA LEU A 25 -20.05 -2.58 18.57
C LEU A 25 -19.10 -3.76 18.39
N VAL A 26 -18.34 -3.74 17.30
CA VAL A 26 -17.33 -4.75 17.00
C VAL A 26 -16.00 -4.03 16.81
N ASP A 27 -14.97 -4.48 17.52
CA ASP A 27 -13.60 -4.06 17.25
C ASP A 27 -13.02 -4.93 16.14
N ALA A 28 -12.99 -4.39 14.92
CA ALA A 28 -12.53 -5.09 13.73
C ALA A 28 -11.06 -5.55 13.81
N GLY A 29 -10.21 -4.85 14.58
CA GLY A 29 -8.80 -5.22 14.72
C GLY A 29 -8.59 -6.42 15.65
N ASN A 30 -9.54 -6.71 16.54
CA ASN A 30 -9.40 -7.70 17.61
C ASN A 30 -10.53 -8.74 17.60
N ILE A 31 -10.96 -9.17 16.41
CA ILE A 31 -12.00 -10.20 16.29
C ILE A 31 -11.44 -11.58 16.66
N SER A 32 -12.02 -12.19 17.70
CA SER A 32 -11.65 -13.53 18.17
C SER A 32 -11.99 -14.61 17.14
N ASP A 33 -13.23 -14.64 16.66
CA ASP A 33 -13.73 -15.63 15.70
C ASP A 33 -14.37 -14.95 14.49
N LEU A 34 -13.71 -15.08 13.33
CA LEU A 34 -14.23 -14.58 12.05
C LEU A 34 -15.40 -15.43 11.54
N GLY A 35 -15.51 -16.70 11.98
CA GLY A 35 -16.55 -17.63 11.55
C GLY A 35 -17.97 -17.21 11.95
N MET A 36 -18.11 -16.20 12.83
CA MET A 36 -19.41 -15.61 13.19
C MET A 36 -20.02 -14.75 12.08
N PHE A 37 -19.22 -14.34 11.09
CA PHE A 37 -19.67 -13.59 9.92
C PHE A 37 -19.69 -14.54 8.71
N HIS A 38 -20.70 -14.44 7.85
CA HIS A 38 -20.93 -15.41 6.76
C HIS A 38 -21.03 -14.78 5.37
N THR A 39 -20.56 -13.55 5.21
CA THR A 39 -20.65 -12.76 3.97
C THR A 39 -19.33 -12.04 3.70
N ASP A 40 -19.31 -11.15 2.71
CA ASP A 40 -18.21 -10.23 2.39
C ASP A 40 -17.65 -9.50 3.63
N LEU A 41 -18.53 -9.23 4.62
CA LEU A 41 -18.13 -8.64 5.88
C LEU A 41 -17.09 -9.49 6.63
N GLN A 42 -17.21 -10.83 6.59
CA GLN A 42 -16.21 -11.74 7.16
C GLN A 42 -14.83 -11.47 6.58
N GLN A 43 -14.77 -11.33 5.25
CA GLN A 43 -13.53 -11.19 4.50
C GLN A 43 -12.91 -9.81 4.73
N ILE A 44 -13.72 -8.75 4.73
CA ILE A 44 -13.29 -7.39 5.09
C ILE A 44 -12.76 -7.33 6.52
N LEU A 45 -13.46 -7.94 7.47
CA LEU A 45 -13.05 -7.99 8.87
C LEU A 45 -11.78 -8.82 9.06
N GLY A 46 -11.59 -9.89 8.30
CA GLY A 46 -10.35 -10.66 8.31
C GLY A 46 -9.15 -9.86 7.79
N VAL A 47 -9.33 -9.12 6.69
CA VAL A 47 -8.32 -8.18 6.19
C VAL A 47 -7.98 -7.13 7.25
N LEU A 48 -8.98 -6.55 7.92
CA LEU A 48 -8.77 -5.56 8.98
C LEU A 48 -8.05 -6.14 10.20
N LYS A 49 -8.40 -7.37 10.62
CA LYS A 49 -7.75 -8.09 11.71
C LYS A 49 -6.26 -8.26 11.48
N TYR A 50 -5.86 -8.66 10.27
CA TYR A 50 -4.46 -8.94 9.94
C TYR A 50 -3.70 -7.76 9.32
N ARG A 51 -4.33 -6.59 9.15
CA ARG A 51 -3.79 -5.45 8.38
C ARG A 51 -2.38 -4.97 8.79
N GLN A 52 -1.97 -5.22 10.04
CA GLN A 52 -0.68 -4.77 10.58
C GLN A 52 0.42 -5.84 10.43
N ASP A 53 0.07 -7.10 10.18
CA ASP A 53 1.02 -8.17 9.95
C ASP A 53 1.00 -8.55 8.47
N LYS A 54 2.06 -8.18 7.75
CA LYS A 54 2.18 -8.44 6.31
C LYS A 54 2.06 -9.92 5.98
N LYS A 55 2.61 -10.81 6.81
CA LYS A 55 2.63 -12.24 6.53
C LYS A 55 1.23 -12.82 6.73
N GLU A 56 0.62 -12.55 7.89
CA GLU A 56 -0.73 -13.05 8.20
C GLU A 56 -1.77 -12.47 7.23
N LEU A 57 -1.65 -11.19 6.85
CA LEU A 57 -2.53 -10.58 5.85
C LEU A 57 -2.40 -11.28 4.49
N LYS A 58 -1.16 -11.55 4.07
CA LYS A 58 -0.88 -12.26 2.83
C LYS A 58 -1.49 -13.66 2.90
N ASP A 59 -1.17 -14.43 3.93
CA ASP A 59 -1.63 -15.80 4.11
C ASP A 59 -3.17 -15.84 4.11
N TYR A 60 -3.84 -14.93 4.83
CA TYR A 60 -5.30 -14.82 4.85
C TYR A 60 -5.91 -14.57 3.45
N ILE A 61 -5.33 -13.65 2.66
CA ILE A 61 -5.81 -13.36 1.31
C ILE A 61 -5.65 -14.59 0.40
N TYR A 62 -4.54 -15.31 0.51
CA TYR A 62 -4.29 -16.50 -0.31
C TYR A 62 -5.11 -17.71 0.13
N GLU A 63 -5.36 -17.89 1.42
CA GLU A 63 -6.25 -18.94 1.95
C GLU A 63 -7.71 -18.73 1.52
N ASN A 64 -8.13 -17.47 1.37
CA ASN A 64 -9.48 -17.11 0.92
C ASN A 64 -9.51 -16.69 -0.56
N ARG A 65 -8.61 -17.25 -1.38
CA ARG A 65 -8.45 -16.87 -2.80
C ARG A 65 -9.73 -16.98 -3.61
N ASP A 66 -10.60 -17.94 -3.33
CA ASP A 66 -11.87 -18.11 -4.04
C ASP A 66 -12.75 -16.85 -3.97
N TYR A 67 -12.65 -16.10 -2.86
CA TYR A 67 -13.28 -14.81 -2.70
C TYR A 67 -12.47 -13.68 -3.37
N PHE A 68 -11.17 -13.60 -3.06
CA PHE A 68 -10.31 -12.50 -3.50
C PHE A 68 -9.95 -12.51 -4.99
N ALA A 69 -10.14 -13.63 -5.70
CA ALA A 69 -9.94 -13.73 -7.14
C ALA A 69 -11.02 -12.99 -7.95
N GLY A 70 -12.11 -12.55 -7.33
CA GLY A 70 -13.19 -11.86 -8.03
C GLY A 70 -14.05 -11.01 -7.11
N VAL A 71 -13.43 -10.04 -6.44
CA VAL A 71 -14.14 -9.04 -5.63
C VAL A 71 -14.83 -8.01 -6.50
N ASP A 72 -16.01 -7.57 -6.09
CA ASP A 72 -16.70 -6.46 -6.75
C ASP A 72 -15.98 -5.13 -6.49
N VAL A 73 -16.34 -4.11 -7.28
CA VAL A 73 -15.69 -2.80 -7.24
C VAL A 73 -15.86 -2.11 -5.89
N GLU A 74 -17.02 -2.23 -5.23
CA GLU A 74 -17.31 -1.54 -3.97
C GLU A 74 -16.49 -2.16 -2.84
N THR A 75 -16.45 -3.49 -2.78
CA THR A 75 -15.60 -4.24 -1.85
C THR A 75 -14.13 -3.93 -2.07
N TYR A 76 -13.65 -3.93 -3.33
CA TYR A 76 -12.27 -3.58 -3.64
C TYR A 76 -11.91 -2.17 -3.15
N GLN A 77 -12.78 -1.18 -3.38
CA GLN A 77 -12.57 0.18 -2.92
C GLN A 77 -12.54 0.27 -1.39
N ALA A 78 -13.43 -0.44 -0.69
CA ALA A 78 -13.43 -0.52 0.76
C ALA A 78 -12.11 -1.11 1.29
N LEU A 79 -11.66 -2.23 0.73
CA LEU A 79 -10.39 -2.88 1.10
C LEU A 79 -9.20 -1.95 0.83
N ARG A 80 -9.18 -1.26 -0.32
CA ARG A 80 -8.11 -0.30 -0.69
C ARG A 80 -7.99 0.81 0.35
N ALA A 81 -9.12 1.37 0.78
CA ALA A 81 -9.19 2.42 1.80
C ALA A 81 -8.79 1.90 3.20
N PHE A 82 -9.30 0.74 3.60
CA PHE A 82 -9.00 0.16 4.92
C PHE A 82 -7.52 -0.20 5.09
N LEU A 83 -6.85 -0.56 3.99
CA LEU A 83 -5.43 -0.86 3.95
C LEU A 83 -4.55 0.39 3.73
N HIS A 84 -5.13 1.58 3.57
CA HIS A 84 -4.41 2.82 3.20
C HIS A 84 -3.48 2.61 2.00
N SER A 85 -4.00 1.89 1.00
CA SER A 85 -3.25 1.43 -0.17
C SER A 85 -3.60 2.21 -1.43
N GLU A 86 -4.14 3.43 -1.29
CA GLU A 86 -4.62 4.25 -2.39
C GLU A 86 -3.50 4.61 -3.39
N ASN A 87 -2.28 4.78 -2.88
CA ASN A 87 -1.11 5.12 -3.70
C ASN A 87 -0.43 3.88 -4.31
N MET A 88 -0.82 2.68 -3.87
CA MET A 88 -0.18 1.41 -4.22
C MET A 88 -1.05 0.58 -5.16
N LEU A 89 -2.33 0.41 -4.80
CA LEU A 89 -3.28 -0.31 -5.61
C LEU A 89 -3.93 0.62 -6.64
N LYS A 90 -4.01 0.14 -7.88
CA LYS A 90 -4.59 0.87 -9.02
C LYS A 90 -6.03 1.29 -8.70
N ASP A 91 -6.36 2.52 -9.08
CA ASP A 91 -7.74 2.96 -9.13
C ASP A 91 -8.39 2.44 -10.40
N PHE A 92 -9.52 1.75 -10.25
CA PHE A 92 -10.32 1.32 -11.39
C PHE A 92 -11.41 2.35 -11.59
N ALA A 93 -11.14 3.35 -12.44
CA ALA A 93 -12.16 4.29 -12.89
C ALA A 93 -13.27 3.50 -13.57
N VAL A 94 -14.44 3.47 -12.93
CA VAL A 94 -15.57 2.58 -13.19
C VAL A 94 -15.98 2.63 -14.68
N SER A 95 -15.66 1.58 -15.42
CA SER A 95 -16.37 1.25 -16.67
C SER A 95 -16.99 -0.13 -16.52
N GLY A 96 -18.25 -0.15 -16.05
CA GLY A 96 -19.07 -1.36 -15.92
C GLY A 96 -19.28 -1.80 -14.47
N LYS A 97 -20.55 -1.78 -14.03
CA LYS A 97 -21.02 -2.25 -12.71
C LYS A 97 -20.88 -3.77 -12.48
N GLU A 98 -20.32 -4.49 -13.45
CA GLU A 98 -20.13 -5.95 -13.40
C GLU A 98 -18.64 -6.36 -13.41
N ALA A 99 -17.72 -5.39 -13.34
CA ALA A 99 -16.29 -5.69 -13.28
C ALA A 99 -15.96 -6.39 -11.96
N ARG A 100 -15.45 -7.62 -12.05
CA ARG A 100 -14.79 -8.31 -10.93
C ARG A 100 -13.30 -8.09 -11.01
N ILE A 101 -12.70 -7.78 -9.87
CA ILE A 101 -11.28 -7.49 -9.74
C ILE A 101 -10.61 -8.69 -9.07
N ASP A 102 -9.56 -9.23 -9.70
CA ASP A 102 -8.70 -10.23 -9.06
C ASP A 102 -7.69 -9.50 -8.17
N MET A 103 -7.96 -9.50 -6.87
CA MET A 103 -7.10 -8.86 -5.88
C MET A 103 -5.77 -9.60 -5.70
N CYS A 104 -5.77 -10.94 -5.85
CA CYS A 104 -4.53 -11.72 -5.79
C CYS A 104 -3.59 -11.33 -6.93
N GLN A 105 -4.14 -11.17 -8.15
CA GLN A 105 -3.37 -10.69 -9.29
C GLN A 105 -2.86 -9.27 -9.05
N ALA A 106 -3.69 -8.36 -8.53
CA ALA A 106 -3.27 -6.98 -8.26
C ALA A 106 -2.10 -6.91 -7.26
N LEU A 107 -2.11 -7.75 -6.23
CA LEU A 107 -1.02 -7.84 -5.24
C LEU A 107 0.26 -8.45 -5.84
N GLU A 108 0.13 -9.43 -6.73
CA GLU A 108 1.27 -10.05 -7.42
C GLU A 108 1.92 -9.06 -8.40
N GLU A 109 1.12 -8.32 -9.17
CA GLU A 109 1.61 -7.23 -10.04
C GLU A 109 2.40 -6.20 -9.23
N LEU A 110 1.84 -5.75 -8.11
CA LEU A 110 2.50 -4.80 -7.21
C LEU A 110 3.83 -5.34 -6.66
N TYR A 111 3.88 -6.63 -6.30
CA TYR A 111 5.11 -7.27 -5.86
C TYR A 111 6.17 -7.29 -6.97
N GLN A 112 5.78 -7.66 -8.18
CA GLN A 112 6.68 -7.73 -9.33
C GLN A 112 7.21 -6.36 -9.75
N ASP A 113 6.37 -5.32 -9.69
CA ASP A 113 6.78 -3.95 -9.95
C ASP A 113 7.82 -3.49 -8.91
N GLY A 114 7.57 -3.72 -7.61
CA GLY A 114 8.54 -3.40 -6.56
C GLY A 114 9.87 -4.18 -6.69
N VAL A 115 9.84 -5.44 -7.14
CA VAL A 115 11.06 -6.22 -7.41
C VAL A 115 11.83 -5.66 -8.62
N ARG A 116 11.12 -5.17 -9.64
CA ARG A 116 11.74 -4.57 -10.83
C ARG A 116 12.40 -3.24 -10.48
N GLU A 117 11.68 -2.36 -9.80
CA GLU A 117 12.18 -1.07 -9.33
C GLU A 117 13.40 -1.27 -8.43
N GLY A 118 13.32 -2.15 -7.43
CA GLY A 118 14.46 -2.42 -6.54
C GLY A 118 15.70 -2.99 -7.24
N ARG A 119 15.53 -3.75 -8.33
CA ARG A 119 16.67 -4.22 -9.14
C ARG A 119 17.29 -3.11 -9.97
N GLU A 120 16.47 -2.21 -10.51
CA GLU A 120 16.93 -1.06 -11.29
C GLU A 120 17.67 -0.08 -10.39
N GLU A 121 17.06 0.33 -9.26
CA GLU A 121 17.69 1.18 -8.25
C GLU A 121 19.00 0.57 -7.74
N GLY A 122 19.00 -0.72 -7.36
CA GLY A 122 20.21 -1.38 -6.86
C GLY A 122 21.34 -1.46 -7.91
N ARG A 123 20.99 -1.58 -9.20
CA ARG A 123 21.96 -1.51 -10.30
C ARG A 123 22.51 -0.10 -10.46
N GLU A 124 21.65 0.93 -10.41
CA GLU A 124 22.07 2.33 -10.50
C GLU A 124 22.98 2.73 -9.33
N GLU A 125 22.61 2.37 -8.10
CA GLU A 125 23.41 2.60 -6.91
C GLU A 125 24.76 1.89 -6.99
N GLY A 126 24.78 0.62 -7.43
CA GLY A 126 26.00 -0.14 -7.62
C GLY A 126 26.95 0.51 -8.64
N VAL A 127 26.40 0.96 -9.77
CA VAL A 127 27.16 1.68 -10.80
C VAL A 127 27.68 3.02 -10.27
N ALA A 128 26.86 3.79 -9.56
CA ALA A 128 27.26 5.05 -8.95
C ALA A 128 28.39 4.87 -7.93
N MET A 129 28.34 3.80 -7.13
CA MET A 129 29.39 3.45 -6.18
C MET A 129 30.73 3.13 -6.88
N ILE A 130 30.69 2.39 -7.99
CA ILE A 130 31.89 2.09 -8.78
C ILE A 130 32.49 3.38 -9.35
N ILE A 131 31.65 4.25 -9.94
CA ILE A 131 32.07 5.56 -10.47
C ILE A 131 32.71 6.40 -9.37
N LEU A 132 32.08 6.47 -8.20
CA LEU A 132 32.57 7.22 -7.05
C LEU A 132 33.96 6.74 -6.62
N ASN A 133 34.17 5.42 -6.55
CA ASN A 133 35.47 4.85 -6.19
C ASN A 133 36.53 5.15 -7.26
N MET A 134 36.20 5.06 -8.55
CA MET A 134 37.11 5.41 -9.63
C MET A 134 37.50 6.91 -9.59
N LEU A 135 36.55 7.81 -9.33
CA LEU A 135 36.80 9.24 -9.17
C LEU A 135 37.70 9.52 -7.96
N LYS A 136 37.47 8.86 -6.82
CA LYS A 136 38.33 8.97 -5.63
C LYS A 136 39.75 8.48 -5.88
N SER A 137 39.92 7.50 -6.74
CA SER A 137 41.24 7.03 -7.20
C SER A 137 41.91 7.95 -8.23
N GLY A 138 41.29 9.10 -8.56
CA GLY A 138 41.87 10.09 -9.48
C GLY A 138 41.68 9.75 -10.97
N MET A 139 40.81 8.80 -11.30
CA MET A 139 40.53 8.45 -12.69
C MET A 139 39.77 9.58 -13.40
N SER A 140 40.16 9.85 -14.66
CA SER A 140 39.50 10.87 -15.47
C SER A 140 38.09 10.44 -15.89
N VAL A 141 37.20 11.41 -16.14
CA VAL A 141 35.82 11.14 -16.64
C VAL A 141 35.84 10.34 -17.95
N SER A 142 36.81 10.59 -18.83
CA SER A 142 36.97 9.85 -20.09
C SER A 142 37.34 8.39 -19.88
N ASP A 143 38.22 8.10 -18.90
CA ASP A 143 38.61 6.73 -18.59
C ASP A 143 37.45 5.97 -17.94
N ILE A 144 36.73 6.61 -17.01
CA ILE A 144 35.56 6.00 -16.36
C ILE A 144 34.52 5.63 -17.42
N LYS A 145 34.19 6.56 -18.33
CA LYS A 145 33.27 6.30 -19.46
C LYS A 145 33.71 5.08 -20.28
N LYS A 146 35.01 4.97 -20.55
CA LYS A 146 35.57 3.84 -21.32
C LYS A 146 35.43 2.50 -20.59
N TYR A 147 35.65 2.45 -19.28
CA TYR A 147 35.60 1.19 -18.51
C TYR A 147 34.20 0.77 -18.08
N THR A 148 33.30 1.72 -17.86
CA THR A 148 31.96 1.45 -17.32
C THR A 148 30.87 1.49 -18.39
N GLY A 149 31.14 2.11 -19.56
CA GLY A 149 30.17 2.27 -20.64
C GLY A 149 29.01 3.21 -20.32
N VAL A 150 29.01 3.87 -19.17
CA VAL A 150 27.95 4.82 -18.80
C VAL A 150 28.12 6.19 -19.42
N GLY A 151 27.00 6.90 -19.58
CA GLY A 151 26.99 8.27 -20.12
C GLY A 151 27.72 9.26 -19.20
N GLU A 152 28.36 10.25 -19.80
CA GLU A 152 29.10 11.30 -19.07
C GLU A 152 28.22 12.08 -18.09
N SER A 153 26.92 12.21 -18.39
CA SER A 153 25.94 12.86 -17.51
C SER A 153 25.87 12.21 -16.12
N MET A 154 25.87 10.88 -16.05
CA MET A 154 25.83 10.13 -14.78
C MET A 154 27.13 10.30 -14.00
N ILE A 155 28.28 10.26 -14.69
CA ILE A 155 29.59 10.46 -14.07
C ILE A 155 29.68 11.87 -13.44
N VAL A 156 29.23 12.89 -14.18
CA VAL A 156 29.20 14.27 -13.70
C VAL A 156 28.22 14.46 -12.54
N GLN A 157 27.07 13.77 -12.53
CA GLN A 157 26.15 13.79 -11.40
C GLN A 157 26.80 13.22 -10.14
N VAL A 158 27.43 12.04 -10.21
CA VAL A 158 28.14 11.42 -9.08
C VAL A 158 29.28 12.33 -8.60
N GLN A 159 30.03 12.94 -9.52
CA GLN A 159 31.11 13.87 -9.18
C GLN A 159 30.61 15.13 -8.45
N LYS A 160 29.45 15.68 -8.85
CA LYS A 160 28.81 16.82 -8.17
C LYS A 160 28.35 16.45 -6.76
N SER A 161 27.73 15.29 -6.58
CA SER A 161 27.31 14.77 -5.28
C SER A 161 28.48 14.59 -4.31
N MET A 162 29.66 14.22 -4.85
CA MET A 162 30.90 14.11 -4.08
C MET A 162 31.40 15.48 -3.57
N GLY A 163 31.30 16.53 -4.39
CA GLY A 163 31.72 17.89 -4.03
C GLY A 163 30.84 18.57 -2.98
N THR A 164 29.57 18.18 -2.86
CA THR A 164 28.64 18.75 -1.86
C THR A 164 28.90 18.22 -0.45
N LEU A 165 29.51 17.04 -0.31
CA LEU A 165 29.86 16.41 0.97
C LEU A 165 31.11 17.04 1.61
N ILE A 166 32.00 17.67 0.84
CA ILE A 166 33.25 18.26 1.33
C ILE A 166 33.01 19.65 1.96
N HIS A 167 31.93 20.35 1.60
CA HIS A 167 31.58 21.67 2.14
C HIS A 167 30.66 21.66 3.37
N LYS A 168 30.29 20.47 3.87
CA LYS A 168 29.45 20.31 5.08
C LYS A 168 30.21 19.80 6.30
N SER A 169 31.53 19.66 6.21
CA SER A 169 32.42 19.26 7.32
C SER A 169 33.19 20.47 7.85
#